data_AF-A0AAD5YKH8-F1
#
_entry.id   AF-A0AAD5YKH8-F1
#
_cell.length_a   1.000
_cell.length_b   1.000
_cell.length_c   1.000
_cell.angle_alpha   90.00
_cell.angle_beta   90.00
_cell.angle_gamma   90.00
#
_symmetry.space_group_name_H-M   'P 1'
#
loop_
_entity.id
_entity.type
_entity.pdbx_description
1 polymer ?
#
loop_
_entity_poly.entity_id
_entity_poly.type
_entity_poly.pdbx_seq_one_letter_code
_entity_poly.pdbx_strand_id
1 'polypeptide(L)'
;MDSRSSTALEMRAEQVSKRGGSHATMLGGMICRNKDKKKGQQDTYAWFMEVRLGHHVPYPDVSNTHYGSHGEAAGTIIAYLDSFIAFMDSVRHQKENPSLTNIEQNFENALKDAPTLTELCVLALYNTLVSKPFMSIVRSHANMLDLKSLFEEKVAYLEGVTSEPSRWTSPDVVPLQVGPASHTASDDIPGWDDFSIRVIEAVQDRAKNLPDLHMAVSSFTHGALTTFVERFSEEFKSGGDIDRLTPEESKTLFFSSTNDMNEGSLGSWRIAQQQKPTETLHKFNAGFIWNRNATEDFINKKLPTQEDDAYLRQTARKIDSSGLQKQLKLDQMAADAAKAVDGQKKLERQLQKKEQSALRMEETRKNLVTETEKINVLKNQDLMLVPLKKDLKTKAVMVRELIKAVSRYQKRQLAGLGVGVKAVLREDSEIEDDRFDYESDHNGDLI
;
A
#
# COMPACT_ATOMS: atom_id res chain seq x y z
N MET A 1 -17.56 30.83 -2.33
CA MET A 1 -16.35 30.04 -2.60
C MET A 1 -16.59 29.31 -3.91
N ASP A 2 -15.92 29.75 -4.98
CA ASP A 2 -16.15 29.24 -6.34
C ASP A 2 -15.55 27.83 -6.49
N SER A 3 -16.40 26.81 -6.65
CA SER A 3 -15.98 25.46 -7.01
C SER A 3 -15.53 25.42 -8.47
N ARG A 4 -14.24 25.64 -8.71
CA ARG A 4 -13.63 25.28 -10.00
C ARG A 4 -13.67 23.76 -10.13
N SER A 5 -14.37 23.26 -11.15
CA SER A 5 -14.32 21.84 -11.50
C SER A 5 -12.91 21.47 -11.98
N SER A 6 -12.28 20.53 -11.27
CA SER A 6 -10.96 19.99 -11.59
C SER A 6 -10.98 19.37 -13.00
N THR A 7 -9.94 19.63 -13.79
CA THR A 7 -9.87 19.13 -15.17
C THR A 7 -9.55 17.64 -15.20
N ALA A 8 -9.90 16.90 -16.26
CA ALA A 8 -9.63 15.45 -16.34
C ALA A 8 -8.15 15.04 -16.15
N LEU A 9 -7.20 15.94 -16.45
CA LEU A 9 -5.78 15.72 -16.17
C LEU A 9 -5.43 16.02 -14.70
N GLU A 10 -6.05 17.01 -14.08
CA GLU A 10 -5.91 17.27 -12.65
C GLU A 10 -6.59 16.17 -11.84
N MET A 11 -7.78 15.71 -12.22
CA MET A 11 -8.45 14.55 -11.62
C MET A 11 -7.62 13.28 -11.81
N ARG A 12 -7.01 13.07 -12.98
CA ARG A 12 -6.11 11.94 -13.20
C ARG A 12 -4.81 12.07 -12.41
N ALA A 13 -4.21 13.26 -12.35
CA ALA A 13 -3.03 13.51 -11.53
C ALA A 13 -3.36 13.34 -10.05
N GLU A 14 -4.56 13.74 -9.62
CA GLU A 14 -5.06 13.58 -8.27
C GLU A 14 -5.35 12.12 -7.91
N GLN A 15 -5.91 11.34 -8.85
CA GLN A 15 -6.13 9.90 -8.69
C GLN A 15 -4.85 9.07 -8.74
N VAL A 16 -3.82 9.52 -9.48
CA VAL A 16 -2.56 8.78 -9.68
C VAL A 16 -1.45 9.23 -8.72
N SER A 17 -1.51 10.48 -8.23
CA SER A 17 -0.53 11.02 -7.30
C SER A 17 -0.70 10.38 -5.93
N LYS A 18 0.26 9.54 -5.57
CA LYS A 18 0.40 9.04 -4.20
C LYS A 18 0.72 10.24 -3.30
N ARG A 19 -0.09 10.48 -2.27
CA ARG A 19 0.03 11.59 -1.32
C ARG A 19 -0.41 11.13 0.07
N GLY A 20 -0.24 12.00 1.07
CA GLY A 20 -0.68 11.73 2.43
C GLY A 20 0.33 10.95 3.29
N GLY A 21 -0.10 10.54 4.48
CA GLY A 21 0.76 9.98 5.52
C GLY A 21 1.42 8.67 5.11
N SER A 22 0.69 7.76 4.47
CA SER A 22 1.25 6.48 3.98
C SER A 22 2.35 6.71 2.92
N HIS A 23 2.19 7.69 2.05
CA HIS A 23 3.23 8.06 1.09
C HIS A 23 4.42 8.73 1.79
N ALA A 24 4.18 9.62 2.76
CA ALA A 24 5.23 10.26 3.53
C ALA A 24 6.11 9.24 4.27
N THR A 25 5.50 8.24 4.93
CA THR A 25 6.24 7.16 5.58
C THR A 25 7.07 6.33 4.59
N MET A 26 6.55 6.08 3.39
CA MET A 26 7.29 5.39 2.32
C MET A 26 8.50 6.22 1.86
N LEU A 27 8.34 7.53 1.60
CA LEU A 27 9.44 8.42 1.22
C LEU A 27 10.51 8.48 2.33
N GLY A 28 10.08 8.56 3.59
CA GLY A 28 10.98 8.50 4.74
C GLY A 28 11.80 7.22 4.76
N GLY A 29 11.22 6.07 4.43
CA GLY A 29 11.95 4.81 4.31
C GLY A 29 12.93 4.78 3.14
N MET A 30 12.53 5.32 1.98
CA MET A 30 13.43 5.43 0.82
C MET A 30 14.65 6.30 1.11
N ILE A 31 14.51 7.32 1.95
CA ILE A 31 15.62 8.19 2.37
C ILE A 31 16.41 7.53 3.51
N CYS A 32 15.75 7.13 4.60
CA CYS A 32 16.40 6.77 5.87
C CYS A 32 16.81 5.29 5.98
N ARG A 33 16.35 4.40 5.07
CA ARG A 33 16.71 2.96 5.07
C ARG A 33 17.42 2.49 3.80
N ASN A 34 17.84 3.40 2.95
CA ASN A 34 18.54 3.04 1.72
C ASN A 34 20.06 3.21 1.90
N LYS A 35 20.78 2.07 1.80
CA LYS A 35 22.24 1.97 1.92
C LYS A 35 23.00 2.62 0.76
N ASP A 36 22.36 2.79 -0.39
CA ASP A 36 22.99 3.44 -1.54
C ASP A 36 23.13 4.94 -1.24
N LYS A 37 24.35 5.39 -0.93
CA LYS A 37 24.68 6.79 -0.59
C LYS A 37 24.32 7.79 -1.69
N LYS A 38 24.07 7.35 -2.93
CA LYS A 38 23.57 8.22 -4.01
C LYS A 38 22.06 8.43 -3.96
N LYS A 39 21.32 7.51 -3.33
CA LYS A 39 19.85 7.46 -3.34
C LYS A 39 19.22 7.64 -1.96
N GLY A 40 19.98 7.41 -0.89
CA GLY A 40 19.50 7.51 0.48
C GLY A 40 20.60 7.89 1.47
N GLN A 41 20.18 8.01 2.71
CA GLN A 41 20.90 8.61 3.82
C GLN A 41 20.91 7.68 5.04
N GLN A 42 20.88 6.35 4.86
CA GLN A 42 20.68 5.42 5.99
C GLN A 42 21.68 5.61 7.13
N ASP A 43 22.99 5.54 6.86
CA ASP A 43 24.01 5.67 7.90
C ASP A 43 24.00 7.09 8.50
N THR A 44 23.85 8.10 7.65
CA THR A 44 23.75 9.52 8.05
C THR A 44 22.57 9.75 8.99
N TYR A 45 21.41 9.18 8.66
CA TYR A 45 20.20 9.23 9.47
C TYR A 45 20.42 8.55 10.82
N ALA A 46 20.94 7.31 10.81
CA ALA A 46 21.13 6.53 12.03
C ALA A 46 22.06 7.28 13.01
N TRP A 47 23.19 7.79 12.53
CA TRP A 47 24.12 8.56 13.36
C TRP A 47 23.54 9.90 13.80
N PHE A 48 22.82 10.61 12.91
CA PHE A 48 22.19 11.88 13.28
C PHE A 48 21.16 11.70 14.40
N MET A 49 20.30 10.69 14.29
CA MET A 49 19.28 10.40 15.30
C MET A 49 19.92 9.93 16.61
N GLU A 50 20.93 9.07 16.56
CA GLU A 50 21.64 8.58 17.74
C GLU A 50 22.32 9.72 18.51
N VAL A 51 23.06 10.59 17.83
CA VAL A 51 23.70 11.76 18.45
C VAL A 51 22.67 12.72 19.04
N ARG A 52 21.55 12.93 18.34
CA ARG A 52 20.52 13.90 18.75
C ARG A 52 19.64 13.40 19.90
N LEU A 53 19.33 12.11 19.92
CA LEU A 53 18.42 11.50 20.89
C LEU A 53 19.15 10.77 22.02
N GLY A 54 20.46 10.57 21.91
CA GLY A 54 21.28 9.83 22.87
C GLY A 54 21.10 8.31 22.82
N HIS A 55 20.33 7.81 21.84
CA HIS A 55 20.10 6.38 21.63
C HIS A 55 19.74 6.11 20.17
N HIS A 56 20.03 4.90 19.70
CA HIS A 56 19.79 4.51 18.32
C HIS A 56 18.29 4.32 18.03
N VAL A 57 17.77 5.09 17.05
CA VAL A 57 16.39 4.98 16.57
C VAL A 57 16.40 4.63 15.09
N PRO A 58 16.19 3.34 14.72
CA PRO A 58 16.11 2.96 13.32
C PRO A 58 14.78 3.42 12.73
N TYR A 59 14.80 3.83 11.46
CA TYR A 59 13.56 4.10 10.74
C TYR A 59 12.82 2.77 10.50
N PRO A 60 11.51 2.66 10.75
CA PRO A 60 10.75 1.41 10.58
C PRO A 60 10.68 0.92 9.13
N ASP A 61 10.52 -0.39 8.93
CA ASP A 61 10.51 -0.98 7.59
C ASP A 61 9.17 -0.80 6.87
N VAL A 62 9.13 0.15 5.95
CA VAL A 62 7.97 0.47 5.09
C VAL A 62 8.03 -0.18 3.71
N SER A 63 9.08 -0.94 3.41
CA SER A 63 9.35 -1.48 2.07
C SER A 63 8.94 -2.93 1.88
N ASN A 64 8.71 -3.64 2.99
CA ASN A 64 8.24 -5.02 3.01
C ASN A 64 6.74 -5.04 3.31
N THR A 65 6.01 -6.00 2.75
CA THR A 65 4.56 -6.22 2.87
C THR A 65 4.11 -6.61 4.28
N HIS A 66 4.79 -6.12 5.33
CA HIS A 66 4.41 -6.33 6.71
C HIS A 66 3.22 -5.44 7.06
N TYR A 67 2.15 -6.06 7.53
CA TYR A 67 1.03 -5.38 8.15
C TYR A 67 1.51 -4.47 9.29
N GLY A 68 1.02 -3.23 9.32
CA GLY A 68 1.36 -2.25 10.37
C GLY A 68 2.64 -1.42 10.16
N SER A 69 3.46 -1.74 9.14
CA SER A 69 4.73 -1.04 8.84
C SER A 69 4.61 0.49 8.74
N HIS A 70 3.59 0.96 8.01
CA HIS A 70 3.32 2.40 7.88
C HIS A 70 2.90 3.05 9.20
N GLY A 71 2.21 2.31 10.09
CA GLY A 71 1.80 2.80 11.39
C GLY A 71 2.98 3.00 12.35
N GLU A 72 3.95 2.08 12.33
CA GLU A 72 5.18 2.20 13.10
C GLU A 72 6.05 3.37 12.61
N ALA A 73 6.19 3.51 11.28
CA ALA A 73 6.89 4.64 10.68
C ALA A 73 6.21 5.97 10.99
N ALA A 74 4.88 6.01 10.95
CA ALA A 74 4.12 7.20 11.33
C ALA A 74 4.34 7.57 12.80
N GLY A 75 4.29 6.60 13.71
CA GLY A 75 4.61 6.79 15.12
C GLY A 75 6.01 7.35 15.32
N THR A 76 7.01 6.79 14.63
CA THR A 76 8.41 7.27 14.70
C THR A 76 8.57 8.70 14.20
N ILE A 77 7.91 9.04 13.08
CA ILE A 77 7.94 10.41 12.55
C ILE A 77 7.28 11.38 13.54
N ILE A 78 6.10 11.06 14.08
CA ILE A 78 5.39 11.97 14.99
C ILE A 78 6.12 12.13 16.32
N ALA A 79 6.62 11.04 16.91
CA ALA A 79 7.39 11.05 18.15
C ALA A 79 8.65 11.90 18.07
N TYR A 80 9.28 11.97 16.90
CA TYR A 80 10.56 12.66 16.68
C TYR A 80 10.50 13.71 15.57
N LEU A 81 9.34 14.34 15.35
CA LEU A 81 9.09 15.21 14.19
C LEU A 81 10.14 16.31 14.04
N ASP A 82 10.48 16.99 15.13
CA ASP A 82 11.46 18.08 15.11
C ASP A 82 12.87 17.59 14.77
N SER A 83 13.19 16.35 15.17
CA SER A 83 14.44 15.70 14.79
C SER A 83 14.46 15.34 13.31
N PHE A 84 13.35 14.88 12.74
CA PHE A 84 13.24 14.66 11.30
C PHE A 84 13.35 15.96 10.50
N ILE A 85 12.71 17.04 10.95
CA ILE A 85 12.82 18.36 10.30
C ILE A 85 14.28 18.85 10.33
N ALA A 86 14.93 18.76 11.48
CA ALA A 86 16.34 19.16 11.61
C ALA A 86 17.29 18.25 10.81
N PHE A 87 16.98 16.96 10.71
CA PHE A 87 17.72 16.03 9.87
C PHE A 87 17.65 16.45 8.39
N MET A 88 16.45 16.76 7.88
CA MET A 88 16.28 17.20 6.50
C MET A 88 17.01 18.52 6.22
N ASP A 89 17.05 19.43 7.20
CA ASP A 89 17.82 20.67 7.10
C ASP A 89 19.33 20.39 7.04
N SER A 90 19.84 19.48 7.88
CA SER A 90 21.22 19.02 7.81
C SER A 90 21.56 18.39 6.45
N VAL A 91 20.69 17.54 5.91
CA VAL A 91 20.87 16.90 4.59
C VAL A 91 20.94 17.94 3.47
N ARG A 92 20.14 19.02 3.56
CA ARG A 92 20.20 20.14 2.60
C ARG A 92 21.56 20.83 2.66
N HIS A 93 22.05 21.15 3.85
CA HIS A 93 23.27 21.94 4.03
C HIS A 93 24.58 21.17 3.85
N GLN A 94 24.56 19.83 3.91
CA GLN A 94 25.75 18.99 3.66
C GLN A 94 26.12 18.86 2.17
N LYS A 95 25.22 19.23 1.26
CA LYS A 95 25.45 19.13 -0.18
C LYS A 95 26.22 20.34 -0.72
N GLU A 96 26.98 20.11 -1.79
CA GLU A 96 27.73 21.16 -2.48
C GLU A 96 26.84 22.34 -2.91
N ASN A 97 25.65 22.01 -3.43
CA ASN A 97 24.57 22.97 -3.62
C ASN A 97 23.48 22.70 -2.58
N PRO A 98 23.03 23.71 -1.82
CA PRO A 98 22.05 23.54 -0.75
C PRO A 98 20.65 23.31 -1.33
N SER A 99 20.41 22.13 -1.89
CA SER A 99 19.17 21.73 -2.53
C SER A 99 18.77 20.30 -2.16
N LEU A 100 17.45 20.08 -2.12
CA LEU A 100 16.89 18.76 -1.92
C LEU A 100 16.53 18.13 -3.26
N THR A 101 16.68 16.81 -3.37
CA THR A 101 16.09 16.04 -4.46
C THR A 101 14.57 16.05 -4.35
N ASN A 102 13.86 15.69 -5.43
CA ASN A 102 12.39 15.68 -5.42
C ASN A 102 11.81 14.81 -4.28
N ILE A 103 12.44 13.67 -3.98
CA ILE A 103 11.99 12.75 -2.91
C ILE A 103 12.21 13.39 -1.53
N GLU A 104 13.38 13.98 -1.29
CA GLU A 104 13.70 14.66 -0.04
C GLU A 104 12.83 15.90 0.17
N GLN A 105 12.57 16.69 -0.89
CA GLN A 105 11.72 17.87 -0.79
C GLN A 105 10.27 17.48 -0.51
N ASN A 106 9.75 16.44 -1.17
CA ASN A 106 8.40 15.94 -0.90
C ASN A 106 8.27 15.42 0.53
N PHE A 107 9.29 14.72 1.04
CA PHE A 107 9.30 14.26 2.43
C PHE A 107 9.36 15.44 3.41
N GLU A 108 10.25 16.41 3.20
CA GLU A 108 10.35 17.61 4.04
C GLU A 108 9.04 18.40 4.06
N ASN A 109 8.39 18.56 2.90
CA ASN A 109 7.09 19.22 2.79
C ASN A 109 6.02 18.46 3.60
N ALA A 110 6.01 17.13 3.51
CA ALA A 110 5.09 16.28 4.27
C ALA A 110 5.27 16.42 5.80
N LEU A 111 6.49 16.63 6.30
CA LEU A 111 6.77 16.85 7.72
C LEU A 111 6.20 18.19 8.25
N LYS A 112 5.84 19.11 7.36
CA LYS A 112 5.34 20.45 7.69
C LYS A 112 3.88 20.67 7.28
N ASP A 113 3.32 19.73 6.52
CA ASP A 113 1.97 19.81 5.97
C ASP A 113 0.93 19.30 6.97
N ALA A 114 0.03 20.17 7.43
CA ALA A 114 -0.94 19.84 8.48
C ALA A 114 -1.91 18.70 8.11
N PRO A 115 -2.46 18.61 6.88
CA PRO A 115 -3.23 17.43 6.45
C PRO A 115 -2.42 16.14 6.51
N THR A 116 -1.18 16.14 6.01
CA THR A 116 -0.31 14.95 6.05
C THR A 116 0.04 14.55 7.49
N LEU A 117 0.33 15.52 8.36
CA LEU A 117 0.56 15.28 9.78
C LEU A 117 -0.68 14.71 10.48
N THR A 118 -1.89 15.18 10.11
CA THR A 118 -3.14 14.60 10.59
C THR A 118 -3.26 13.12 10.24
N GLU A 119 -2.99 12.76 8.98
CA GLU A 119 -2.99 11.35 8.55
C GLU A 119 -1.93 10.52 9.28
N LEU A 120 -0.73 11.06 9.49
CA LEU A 120 0.34 10.39 10.24
C LEU A 120 -0.05 10.16 11.71
N CYS A 121 -0.69 11.13 12.37
CA CYS A 121 -1.22 10.97 13.72
C CYS A 121 -2.25 9.83 13.78
N VAL A 122 -3.17 9.75 12.83
CA VAL A 122 -4.18 8.69 12.79
C VAL A 122 -3.55 7.30 12.58
N LEU A 123 -2.58 7.18 11.66
CA LEU A 123 -1.84 5.92 11.44
C LEU A 123 -1.06 5.50 12.69
N ALA A 124 -0.42 6.45 13.37
CA ALA A 124 0.33 6.22 14.59
C ALA A 124 -0.60 5.77 15.74
N LEU A 125 -1.73 6.44 15.94
CA LEU A 125 -2.75 6.08 16.93
C LEU A 125 -3.32 4.69 16.65
N TYR A 126 -3.71 4.38 15.41
CA TYR A 126 -4.23 3.06 15.05
C TYR A 126 -3.21 1.95 15.32
N ASN A 127 -1.94 2.19 14.99
CA ASN A 127 -0.90 1.21 15.27
C ASN A 127 -0.73 0.97 16.78
N THR A 128 -0.68 2.06 17.55
CA THR A 128 -0.39 2.05 18.98
C THR A 128 -1.56 1.51 19.81
N LEU A 129 -2.78 1.95 19.52
CA LEU A 129 -3.97 1.66 20.32
C LEU A 129 -4.72 0.41 19.86
N VAL A 130 -4.52 -0.03 18.61
CA VAL A 130 -5.23 -1.18 18.04
C VAL A 130 -4.27 -2.26 17.57
N SER A 131 -3.41 -1.95 16.61
CA SER A 131 -2.64 -3.00 15.89
C SER A 131 -1.66 -3.73 16.80
N LYS A 132 -0.88 -2.98 17.61
CA LYS A 132 0.09 -3.54 18.56
C LYS A 132 -0.61 -4.40 19.64
N PRO A 133 -1.58 -3.89 20.42
CA PRO A 133 -2.31 -4.70 21.40
C PRO A 133 -2.97 -5.92 20.77
N PHE A 134 -3.67 -5.75 19.65
CA PHE A 134 -4.33 -6.84 18.94
C PHE A 134 -3.33 -7.94 18.55
N MET A 135 -2.23 -7.59 17.89
CA MET A 135 -1.22 -8.57 17.48
C MET A 135 -0.49 -9.22 18.66
N SER A 136 -0.35 -8.51 19.79
CA SER A 136 0.18 -9.08 21.02
C SER A 136 -0.71 -10.23 21.53
N ILE A 137 -2.03 -10.01 21.53
CA ILE A 137 -3.00 -11.03 21.97
C ILE A 137 -3.10 -12.16 20.96
N VAL A 138 -3.15 -11.86 19.65
CA VAL A 138 -3.16 -12.90 18.61
C VAL A 138 -1.95 -13.84 18.77
N ARG A 139 -0.76 -13.28 19.01
CA ARG A 139 0.47 -14.06 19.22
C ARG A 139 0.51 -14.84 20.54
N SER A 140 -0.24 -14.42 21.56
CA SER A 140 -0.33 -15.15 22.82
C SER A 140 -1.23 -16.37 22.74
N HIS A 141 -2.10 -16.45 21.73
CA HIS A 141 -2.96 -17.60 21.48
C HIS A 141 -2.29 -18.59 20.53
N ALA A 142 -2.39 -19.88 20.83
CA ALA A 142 -1.87 -20.93 19.96
C ALA A 142 -2.84 -21.24 18.79
N ASN A 143 -4.15 -21.19 19.06
CA ASN A 143 -5.19 -21.52 18.11
C ASN A 143 -5.98 -20.27 17.71
N MET A 144 -6.17 -20.08 16.41
CA MET A 144 -6.94 -18.98 15.84
C MET A 144 -8.43 -19.04 16.23
N LEU A 145 -8.96 -20.25 16.45
CA LEU A 145 -10.37 -20.45 16.81
C LEU A 145 -10.75 -19.82 18.16
N ASP A 146 -9.77 -19.65 19.05
CA ASP A 146 -9.97 -19.06 20.38
C ASP A 146 -10.09 -17.52 20.33
N LEU A 147 -9.84 -16.91 19.17
CA LEU A 147 -9.75 -15.45 19.04
C LEU A 147 -11.11 -14.77 18.82
N LYS A 148 -12.22 -15.51 18.70
CA LYS A 148 -13.53 -14.91 18.36
C LYS A 148 -13.89 -13.72 19.24
N SER A 149 -13.73 -13.84 20.57
CA SER A 149 -14.01 -12.74 21.50
C SER A 149 -13.14 -11.51 21.24
N LEU A 150 -11.85 -11.70 20.93
CA LEU A 150 -10.94 -10.60 20.59
C LEU A 150 -11.40 -9.84 19.33
N PHE A 151 -11.92 -10.56 18.33
CA PHE A 151 -12.45 -9.94 17.12
C PHE A 151 -13.69 -9.08 17.43
N GLU A 152 -14.60 -9.59 18.25
CA GLU A 152 -15.79 -8.86 18.71
C GLU A 152 -15.41 -7.63 19.55
N GLU A 153 -14.45 -7.76 20.47
CA GLU A 153 -13.92 -6.66 21.28
C GLU A 153 -13.28 -5.56 20.41
N LYS A 154 -12.51 -5.94 19.39
CA LYS A 154 -11.91 -4.99 18.45
C LYS A 154 -12.97 -4.22 17.66
N VAL A 155 -14.03 -4.91 17.21
CA VAL A 155 -15.16 -4.28 16.51
C VAL A 155 -15.82 -3.24 17.42
N ALA A 156 -16.21 -3.64 18.65
CA ALA A 156 -16.83 -2.75 19.61
C ALA A 156 -15.93 -1.55 19.98
N TYR A 157 -14.62 -1.77 20.09
CA TYR A 157 -13.65 -0.72 20.34
C TYR A 157 -13.62 0.31 19.21
N LEU A 158 -13.53 -0.14 17.95
CA LEU A 158 -13.52 0.75 16.78
C LEU A 158 -14.85 1.49 16.59
N GLU A 159 -16.00 0.86 16.87
CA GLU A 159 -17.32 1.51 16.87
C GLU A 159 -17.39 2.63 17.91
N GLY A 160 -16.90 2.37 19.12
CA GLY A 160 -16.81 3.36 20.19
C GLY A 160 -15.98 4.58 19.79
N VAL A 161 -14.82 4.37 19.17
CA VAL A 161 -13.95 5.46 18.70
C VAL A 161 -14.53 6.19 17.50
N THR A 162 -15.20 5.48 16.59
CA THR A 162 -15.86 6.09 15.44
C THR A 162 -16.95 7.07 15.88
N SER A 163 -17.70 6.69 16.92
CA SER A 163 -18.76 7.51 17.52
C SER A 163 -18.21 8.63 18.41
N GLU A 164 -17.10 8.39 19.10
CA GLU A 164 -16.46 9.32 20.03
C GLU A 164 -14.95 9.40 19.78
N PRO A 165 -14.49 10.19 18.80
CA PRO A 165 -13.08 10.24 18.40
C PRO A 165 -12.14 10.77 19.48
N SER A 166 -12.67 11.51 20.46
CA SER A 166 -11.94 11.97 21.64
C SER A 166 -11.35 10.82 22.46
N ARG A 167 -11.86 9.59 22.33
CA ARG A 167 -11.28 8.40 22.98
C ARG A 167 -9.82 8.16 22.63
N TRP A 168 -9.36 8.59 21.45
CA TRP A 168 -7.96 8.44 21.02
C TRP A 168 -7.11 9.69 21.22
N THR A 169 -7.73 10.86 21.37
CA THR A 169 -7.02 12.14 21.47
C THR A 169 -7.06 12.76 22.86
N SER A 170 -7.87 12.22 23.77
CA SER A 170 -7.93 12.60 25.18
C SER A 170 -6.65 12.17 25.93
N PRO A 171 -6.24 12.90 26.98
CA PRO A 171 -5.23 12.45 27.94
C PRO A 171 -5.53 11.07 28.53
N ASP A 172 -6.81 10.76 28.75
CA ASP A 172 -7.27 9.51 29.37
C ASP A 172 -7.49 8.38 28.33
N VAL A 173 -6.64 8.31 27.31
CA VAL A 173 -6.77 7.31 26.23
C VAL A 173 -6.51 5.91 26.77
N VAL A 174 -7.43 5.00 26.42
CA VAL A 174 -7.34 3.57 26.76
C VAL A 174 -7.14 2.79 25.47
N PRO A 175 -6.10 1.92 25.37
CA PRO A 175 -5.91 1.07 24.20
C PRO A 175 -7.02 0.02 24.10
N LEU A 176 -7.07 -0.71 22.98
CA LEU A 176 -7.82 -1.96 22.91
C LEU A 176 -7.41 -2.85 24.10
N GLN A 177 -8.38 -3.21 24.93
CA GLN A 177 -8.12 -3.98 26.13
C GLN A 177 -7.62 -5.39 25.79
N VAL A 178 -6.68 -5.85 26.61
CA VAL A 178 -6.24 -7.24 26.68
C VAL A 178 -7.18 -7.93 27.68
N GLY A 179 -7.96 -8.93 27.24
CA GLY A 179 -8.86 -9.69 28.12
C GLY A 179 -8.14 -10.40 29.29
N PRO A 180 -8.86 -10.84 30.34
CA PRO A 180 -8.26 -11.37 31.57
C PRO A 180 -7.97 -12.89 31.52
N ALA A 181 -6.94 -13.32 32.28
CA ALA A 181 -6.79 -14.64 32.94
C ALA A 181 -5.69 -15.65 32.54
N SER A 182 -4.59 -15.30 31.86
CA SER A 182 -3.43 -16.23 31.79
C SER A 182 -2.05 -15.60 31.58
N HIS A 183 -1.78 -14.43 32.14
CA HIS A 183 -0.38 -14.01 32.33
C HIS A 183 -0.12 -13.85 33.83
N THR A 184 0.57 -14.88 34.35
CA THR A 184 1.22 -14.86 35.66
C THR A 184 2.04 -13.58 35.78
N ALA A 185 1.68 -12.77 36.76
CA ALA A 185 2.47 -11.75 37.44
C ALA A 185 3.91 -11.55 36.91
N SER A 186 4.04 -10.72 35.87
CA SER A 186 5.14 -9.76 35.75
C SER A 186 4.50 -8.41 35.47
N ASP A 187 4.92 -7.37 36.17
CA ASP A 187 4.28 -6.05 36.33
C ASP A 187 4.17 -5.17 35.07
N ASP A 188 4.10 -5.74 33.87
CA ASP A 188 3.93 -5.01 32.62
C ASP A 188 2.56 -5.33 32.01
N ILE A 189 1.67 -4.34 31.94
CA ILE A 189 0.48 -4.42 31.09
C ILE A 189 1.00 -4.65 29.66
N PRO A 190 0.69 -5.78 28.99
CA PRO A 190 1.17 -6.02 27.64
C PRO A 190 0.49 -5.02 26.71
N GLY A 191 1.18 -3.94 26.32
CA GLY A 191 0.64 -3.03 25.32
C GLY A 191 1.18 -1.60 25.31
N TRP A 192 1.80 -1.13 26.38
CA TRP A 192 2.35 0.24 26.44
C TRP A 192 3.84 0.20 26.69
N ASP A 193 4.61 0.01 25.62
CA ASP A 193 6.04 0.32 25.65
C ASP A 193 6.25 1.84 25.81
N ASP A 194 7.39 2.26 26.38
CA ASP A 194 7.73 3.69 26.57
C ASP A 194 7.59 4.51 25.28
N PHE A 195 7.83 3.86 24.14
CA PHE A 195 7.71 4.49 22.84
C PHE A 195 6.25 4.77 22.45
N SER A 196 5.31 3.89 22.81
CA SER A 196 3.88 4.04 22.59
C SER A 196 3.31 5.21 23.40
N ILE A 197 3.77 5.37 24.65
CA ILE A 197 3.47 6.56 25.47
C ILE A 197 3.96 7.83 24.76
N ARG A 198 5.23 7.85 24.33
CA ARG A 198 5.81 8.99 23.60
C ARG A 198 5.03 9.34 22.35
N VAL A 199 4.54 8.35 21.59
CA VAL A 199 3.74 8.59 20.39
C VAL A 199 2.42 9.27 20.75
N ILE A 200 1.74 8.78 21.79
CA ILE A 200 0.46 9.33 22.26
C ILE A 200 0.63 10.78 22.73
N GLU A 201 1.62 11.03 23.59
CA GLU A 201 1.96 12.38 24.06
C GLU A 201 2.28 13.32 22.89
N ALA A 202 3.08 12.86 21.93
CA ALA A 202 3.43 13.65 20.74
C ALA A 202 2.22 13.98 19.86
N VAL A 203 1.23 13.09 19.78
CA VAL A 203 -0.04 13.34 19.09
C VAL A 203 -0.90 14.34 19.88
N GLN A 204 -1.04 14.16 21.19
CA GLN A 204 -1.82 15.04 22.07
C GLN A 204 -1.29 16.49 22.06
N ASP A 205 0.03 16.66 22.10
CA ASP A 205 0.68 17.96 21.98
C ASP A 205 0.35 18.66 20.66
N ARG A 206 0.23 17.88 19.58
CA ARG A 206 -0.05 18.38 18.22
C ARG A 206 -1.52 18.53 17.92
N ALA A 207 -2.40 17.83 18.64
CA ALA A 207 -3.85 17.84 18.40
C ALA A 207 -4.43 19.25 18.37
N LYS A 208 -3.89 20.17 19.19
CA LYS A 208 -4.28 21.60 19.22
C LYS A 208 -4.07 22.33 17.89
N ASN A 209 -3.10 21.89 17.10
CA ASN A 209 -2.72 22.49 15.80
C ASN A 209 -3.28 21.71 14.60
N LEU A 210 -4.02 20.62 14.84
CA LEU A 210 -4.57 19.74 13.81
C LEU A 210 -6.10 19.74 13.93
N PRO A 211 -6.80 20.74 13.34
CA PRO A 211 -8.23 20.95 13.57
C PRO A 211 -9.09 19.78 13.11
N ASP A 212 -8.67 19.06 12.07
CA ASP A 212 -9.42 17.96 11.48
C ASP A 212 -9.09 16.59 12.09
N LEU A 213 -8.27 16.52 13.15
CA LEU A 213 -7.79 15.26 13.71
C LEU A 213 -8.95 14.34 14.17
N HIS A 214 -9.95 14.88 14.86
CA HIS A 214 -11.11 14.09 15.30
C HIS A 214 -11.92 13.54 14.13
N MET A 215 -12.10 14.35 13.08
CA MET A 215 -12.81 13.93 11.87
C MET A 215 -12.02 12.85 11.12
N ALA A 216 -10.69 13.00 11.05
CA ALA A 216 -9.81 12.02 10.43
C ALA A 216 -9.79 10.69 11.21
N VAL A 217 -9.75 10.73 12.55
CA VAL A 217 -9.88 9.54 13.40
C VAL A 217 -11.20 8.83 13.11
N SER A 218 -12.33 9.52 13.19
CA SER A 218 -13.66 8.93 12.92
C SER A 218 -13.75 8.29 11.53
N SER A 219 -13.30 9.02 10.50
CA SER A 219 -13.35 8.54 9.11
C SER A 219 -12.45 7.32 8.90
N PHE A 220 -11.26 7.33 9.49
CA PHE A 220 -10.32 6.22 9.39
C PHE A 220 -10.81 4.99 10.15
N THR A 221 -11.33 5.15 11.37
CA THR A 221 -11.85 4.03 12.15
C THR A 221 -13.10 3.43 11.52
N HIS A 222 -13.96 4.25 10.89
CA HIS A 222 -15.07 3.76 10.09
C HIS A 222 -14.56 2.89 8.92
N GLY A 223 -13.63 3.41 8.11
CA GLY A 223 -13.05 2.65 7.00
C GLY A 223 -12.31 1.38 7.45
N ALA A 224 -11.61 1.44 8.58
CA ALA A 224 -10.93 0.29 9.17
C ALA A 224 -11.92 -0.76 9.67
N LEU A 225 -13.02 -0.34 10.30
CA LEU A 225 -14.10 -1.21 10.76
C LEU A 225 -14.76 -1.93 9.57
N THR A 226 -15.17 -1.19 8.54
CA THR A 226 -15.75 -1.75 7.31
C THR A 226 -14.80 -2.76 6.69
N THR A 227 -13.54 -2.40 6.51
CA THR A 227 -12.55 -3.30 5.91
C THR A 227 -12.33 -4.56 6.76
N PHE A 228 -12.23 -4.41 8.08
CA PHE A 228 -11.99 -5.52 8.99
C PHE A 228 -13.17 -6.51 8.99
N VAL A 229 -14.39 -5.99 9.18
CA VAL A 229 -15.63 -6.79 9.25
C VAL A 229 -15.97 -7.43 7.91
N GLU A 230 -15.83 -6.69 6.80
CA GLU A 230 -16.24 -7.20 5.49
C GLU A 230 -15.23 -8.14 4.86
N ARG A 231 -13.92 -7.95 5.10
CA ARG A 231 -12.88 -8.66 4.35
C ARG A 231 -11.99 -9.58 5.17
N PHE A 232 -11.77 -9.30 6.45
CA PHE A 232 -10.76 -10.01 7.24
C PHE A 232 -11.32 -10.86 8.37
N SER A 233 -12.60 -10.72 8.72
CA SER A 233 -13.21 -11.45 9.82
C SER A 233 -14.52 -12.13 9.43
N GLU A 234 -14.70 -12.49 8.16
CA GLU A 234 -15.92 -13.15 7.68
C GLU A 234 -16.15 -14.49 8.40
N GLU A 235 -15.09 -15.27 8.59
CA GLU A 235 -15.09 -16.56 9.29
C GLU A 235 -15.57 -16.44 10.76
N PHE A 236 -15.36 -15.27 11.37
CA PHE A 236 -15.70 -14.98 12.78
C PHE A 236 -17.10 -14.38 12.97
N LYS A 237 -17.83 -14.07 11.88
CA LYS A 237 -19.19 -13.54 11.98
C LYS A 237 -20.12 -14.54 12.63
N SER A 238 -21.19 -14.04 13.25
CA SER A 238 -22.31 -14.87 13.67
C SER A 238 -22.86 -15.64 12.46
N GLY A 239 -22.96 -16.96 12.58
CA GLY A 239 -23.32 -17.86 11.49
C GLY A 239 -22.23 -18.07 10.42
N GLY A 240 -20.99 -17.62 10.65
CA GLY A 240 -19.81 -17.92 9.84
C GLY A 240 -19.25 -19.33 10.11
N ASP A 241 -18.18 -19.70 9.41
CA ASP A 241 -17.65 -21.08 9.47
C ASP A 241 -17.19 -21.48 10.87
N ILE A 242 -16.53 -20.58 11.61
CA ILE A 242 -16.07 -20.86 12.98
C ILE A 242 -17.26 -21.01 13.94
N ASP A 243 -18.32 -20.21 13.75
CA ASP A 243 -19.53 -20.25 14.59
C ASP A 243 -20.38 -21.51 14.35
N ARG A 244 -20.24 -22.12 13.16
CA ARG A 244 -20.93 -23.36 12.79
C ARG A 244 -20.23 -24.62 13.28
N LEU A 245 -18.99 -24.52 13.75
CA LEU A 245 -18.24 -25.68 14.24
C LEU A 245 -18.94 -26.29 15.45
N THR A 246 -19.04 -27.61 15.47
CA THR A 246 -19.44 -28.33 16.68
C THR A 246 -18.34 -28.22 17.75
N PRO A 247 -18.69 -28.34 19.05
CA PRO A 247 -17.69 -28.34 20.13
C PRO A 247 -16.61 -29.43 19.95
N GLU A 248 -16.97 -30.55 19.34
CA GLU A 248 -16.06 -31.66 19.03
C GLU A 248 -15.09 -31.30 17.89
N GLU A 249 -15.59 -30.70 16.81
CA GLU A 249 -14.74 -30.23 15.70
C GLU A 249 -13.81 -29.10 16.15
N SER A 250 -14.32 -28.14 16.91
CA SER A 250 -13.55 -27.02 17.47
C SER A 250 -12.35 -27.49 18.31
N LYS A 251 -12.52 -28.55 19.11
CA LYS A 251 -11.43 -29.15 19.91
C LYS A 251 -10.41 -29.95 19.09
N THR A 252 -10.82 -30.44 17.93
CA THR A 252 -9.97 -31.29 17.07
C THR A 252 -9.14 -30.46 16.10
N LEU A 253 -9.68 -29.31 15.68
CA LEU A 253 -9.04 -28.42 14.72
C LEU A 253 -8.00 -27.51 15.39
N PHE A 254 -6.85 -27.39 14.75
CA PHE A 254 -5.78 -26.49 15.16
C PHE A 254 -5.36 -25.62 13.98
N PHE A 255 -5.57 -24.31 14.11
CA PHE A 255 -5.09 -23.32 13.16
C PHE A 255 -4.15 -22.37 13.90
N SER A 256 -2.90 -22.27 13.45
CA SER A 256 -1.95 -21.32 14.04
C SER A 256 -2.53 -19.91 13.97
N SER A 257 -2.52 -19.19 15.09
CA SER A 257 -3.03 -17.80 15.19
C SER A 257 -2.33 -16.81 14.26
N THR A 258 -1.09 -17.11 13.87
CA THR A 258 -0.29 -16.33 12.94
C THR A 258 0.33 -17.20 11.86
N ASN A 259 0.70 -16.55 10.75
CA ASN A 259 1.41 -17.18 9.64
C ASN A 259 2.93 -17.26 9.87
N ASP A 260 3.44 -16.79 11.01
CA ASP A 260 4.86 -16.67 11.34
C ASP A 260 5.61 -18.00 11.14
N MET A 261 4.98 -19.13 11.51
CA MET A 261 5.56 -20.47 11.32
C MET A 261 5.71 -20.86 9.84
N ASN A 262 4.76 -20.47 9.00
CA ASN A 262 4.81 -20.74 7.57
C ASN A 262 5.85 -19.83 6.89
N GLU A 263 5.92 -18.56 7.32
CA GLU A 263 6.94 -17.61 6.85
C GLU A 263 8.35 -18.07 7.22
N GLY A 264 8.55 -18.56 8.44
CA GLY A 264 9.81 -19.16 8.89
C GLY A 264 10.18 -20.42 8.10
N SER A 265 9.18 -21.26 7.76
CA SER A 265 9.39 -22.45 6.94
C SER A 265 9.78 -22.10 5.51
N LEU A 266 9.15 -21.07 4.92
CA LEU A 266 9.51 -20.54 3.60
C LEU A 266 10.92 -19.94 3.60
N GLY A 267 11.28 -19.20 4.64
CA GLY A 267 12.64 -18.68 4.82
C GLY A 267 13.68 -19.80 4.89
N SER A 268 13.38 -20.85 5.67
CA SER A 268 14.23 -22.05 5.77
C SER A 268 14.39 -22.75 4.43
N TRP A 269 13.30 -22.88 3.66
CA TRP A 269 13.34 -23.45 2.32
C TRP A 269 14.21 -22.62 1.36
N ARG A 270 14.11 -21.28 1.39
CA ARG A 270 14.95 -20.41 0.56
C ARG A 270 16.44 -20.58 0.86
N ILE A 271 16.80 -20.63 2.14
CA ILE A 271 18.19 -20.87 2.56
C ILE A 271 18.66 -22.25 2.09
N ALA A 272 17.83 -23.28 2.28
CA ALA A 272 18.16 -24.64 1.84
C ALA A 272 18.35 -24.72 0.33
N GLN A 273 17.51 -24.07 -0.48
CA GLN A 273 17.67 -24.00 -1.93
C GLN A 273 18.95 -23.28 -2.37
N GLN A 274 19.39 -22.25 -1.63
CA GLN A 274 20.68 -21.61 -1.90
C GLN A 274 21.87 -22.54 -1.62
N GLN A 275 21.80 -23.32 -0.54
CA GLN A 275 22.88 -24.24 -0.16
C GLN A 275 22.87 -25.55 -0.96
N LYS A 276 21.68 -26.03 -1.34
CA LYS A 276 21.43 -27.31 -1.99
C LYS A 276 20.44 -27.12 -3.16
N PRO A 277 20.85 -26.47 -4.26
CA PRO A 277 19.95 -26.13 -5.37
C PRO A 277 19.40 -27.35 -6.12
N THR A 278 20.05 -28.51 -5.99
CA THR A 278 19.56 -29.77 -6.56
C THR A 278 18.61 -30.51 -5.63
N GLU A 279 18.43 -30.03 -4.39
CA GLU A 279 17.50 -30.64 -3.44
C GLU A 279 16.06 -30.38 -3.86
N THR A 280 15.29 -31.45 -3.82
CA THR A 280 13.90 -31.44 -4.28
C THR A 280 13.00 -30.95 -3.16
N LEU A 281 11.88 -30.30 -3.50
CA LEU A 281 10.91 -29.86 -2.49
C LEU A 281 10.45 -31.03 -1.61
N HIS A 282 10.22 -32.20 -2.21
CA HIS A 282 9.84 -33.40 -1.46
C HIS A 282 10.92 -33.83 -0.46
N LYS A 283 12.20 -33.83 -0.87
CA LYS A 283 13.31 -34.19 0.03
C LYS A 283 13.49 -33.17 1.14
N PHE A 284 13.39 -31.88 0.82
CA PHE A 284 13.42 -30.81 1.81
C PHE A 284 12.29 -30.99 2.83
N ASN A 285 11.04 -31.15 2.38
CA ASN A 285 9.89 -31.32 3.27
C ASN A 285 10.04 -32.57 4.16
N ALA A 286 10.50 -33.69 3.60
CA ALA A 286 10.76 -34.91 4.35
C ALA A 286 11.82 -34.70 5.44
N GLY A 287 12.95 -34.08 5.11
CA GLY A 287 14.01 -33.77 6.08
C GLY A 287 13.60 -32.74 7.13
N PHE A 288 12.82 -31.73 6.73
CA PHE A 288 12.31 -30.70 7.63
C PHE A 288 11.36 -31.30 8.67
N ILE A 289 10.39 -32.11 8.25
CA ILE A 289 9.46 -32.81 9.14
C ILE A 289 10.19 -33.85 10.00
N TRP A 290 11.14 -34.59 9.42
CA TRP A 290 11.96 -35.56 10.16
C TRP A 290 12.60 -34.94 11.40
N ASN A 291 13.26 -33.79 11.21
CA ASN A 291 13.93 -33.06 12.28
C ASN A 291 12.92 -32.44 13.25
N ARG A 292 11.88 -31.77 12.74
CA ARG A 292 10.89 -31.06 13.56
C ARG A 292 10.11 -31.98 14.48
N ASN A 293 9.77 -33.18 14.00
CA ASN A 293 8.96 -34.14 14.76
C ASN A 293 9.81 -35.12 15.58
N ALA A 294 11.14 -34.97 15.61
CA ALA A 294 12.06 -35.96 16.19
C ALA A 294 11.73 -37.39 15.72
N THR A 295 11.53 -37.53 14.40
CA THR A 295 11.02 -38.78 13.81
C THR A 295 11.96 -39.96 14.05
N GLU A 296 13.26 -39.69 14.17
CA GLU A 296 14.26 -40.68 14.57
C GLU A 296 13.99 -41.27 15.97
N ASP A 297 13.76 -40.42 16.97
CA ASP A 297 13.42 -40.85 18.34
C ASP A 297 12.11 -41.64 18.37
N PHE A 298 11.12 -41.21 17.58
CA PHE A 298 9.86 -41.93 17.44
C PHE A 298 10.07 -43.33 16.86
N ILE A 299 10.82 -43.46 15.76
CA ILE A 299 11.11 -44.75 15.13
C ILE A 299 11.86 -45.64 16.11
N ASN A 300 12.93 -45.14 16.73
CA ASN A 300 13.72 -45.89 17.71
C ASN A 300 12.88 -46.39 18.89
N LYS A 301 11.90 -45.61 19.34
CA LYS A 301 11.06 -45.94 20.50
C LYS A 301 9.84 -46.80 20.16
N LYS A 302 9.26 -46.65 18.97
CA LYS A 302 7.95 -47.23 18.60
C LYS A 302 8.02 -48.30 17.52
N LEU A 303 9.08 -48.29 16.71
CA LEU A 303 9.31 -49.19 15.57
C LEU A 303 10.71 -49.83 15.63
N PRO A 304 11.12 -50.48 16.75
CA PRO A 304 12.50 -50.94 16.91
C PRO A 304 12.80 -52.25 16.18
N THR A 305 11.82 -52.88 15.54
CA THR A 305 11.99 -54.23 14.98
C THR A 305 12.52 -54.21 13.55
N GLN A 306 13.23 -55.27 13.17
CA GLN A 306 13.75 -55.40 11.80
C GLN A 306 12.63 -55.53 10.74
N GLU A 307 11.45 -56.02 11.15
CA GLU A 307 10.28 -56.12 10.28
C GLU A 307 9.69 -54.73 9.96
N ASP A 308 9.62 -53.84 10.97
CA ASP A 308 9.19 -52.44 10.78
C ASP A 308 10.13 -51.71 9.81
N ASP A 309 11.44 -51.89 9.98
CA ASP A 309 12.47 -51.36 9.09
C ASP A 309 12.35 -51.87 7.65
N ALA A 310 12.01 -53.15 7.47
CA ALA A 310 11.77 -53.73 6.15
C ALA A 310 10.52 -53.12 5.51
N TYR A 311 9.45 -52.93 6.28
CA TYR A 311 8.21 -52.30 5.84
C TYR A 311 8.41 -50.84 5.45
N LEU A 312 9.11 -50.05 6.27
CA LEU A 312 9.41 -48.64 5.99
C LEU A 312 10.21 -48.49 4.70
N ARG A 313 11.25 -49.32 4.49
CA ARG A 313 12.03 -49.33 3.25
C ARG A 313 11.21 -49.72 2.03
N GLN A 314 10.32 -50.70 2.15
CA GLN A 314 9.43 -51.08 1.05
C GLN A 314 8.47 -49.95 0.69
N THR A 315 7.91 -49.29 1.71
CA THR A 315 6.96 -48.18 1.54
C THR A 315 7.64 -46.96 0.92
N ALA A 316 8.84 -46.59 1.40
CA ALA A 316 9.64 -45.51 0.84
C ALA A 316 9.93 -45.73 -0.65
N ARG A 317 10.32 -46.95 -1.05
CA ARG A 317 10.55 -47.29 -2.47
C ARG A 317 9.29 -47.16 -3.32
N LYS A 318 8.12 -47.53 -2.79
CA LYS A 318 6.83 -47.33 -3.48
C LYS A 318 6.55 -45.83 -3.70
N ILE A 319 6.76 -45.01 -2.67
CA ILE A 319 6.59 -43.55 -2.76
C ILE A 319 7.57 -42.95 -3.77
N ASP A 320 8.85 -43.31 -3.73
CA ASP A 320 9.84 -42.83 -4.70
C ASP A 320 9.47 -43.23 -6.15
N SER A 321 8.90 -44.42 -6.33
CA SER A 321 8.44 -44.90 -7.64
C SER A 321 7.17 -44.23 -8.16
N SER A 322 6.43 -43.50 -7.31
CA SER A 322 5.17 -42.84 -7.68
C SER A 322 5.34 -41.68 -8.67
N GLY A 323 6.55 -41.12 -8.79
CA GLY A 323 6.81 -40.01 -9.69
C GLY A 323 6.17 -38.68 -9.27
N LEU A 324 5.72 -38.54 -8.02
CA LEU A 324 5.11 -37.33 -7.44
C LEU A 324 5.83 -36.03 -7.84
N GLN A 325 7.16 -36.03 -7.76
CA GLN A 325 7.94 -34.85 -8.11
C GLN A 325 7.95 -34.54 -9.62
N LYS A 326 7.89 -35.57 -10.47
CA LYS A 326 7.76 -35.38 -11.92
C LYS A 326 6.41 -34.73 -12.23
N GLN A 327 5.35 -35.15 -11.54
CA GLN A 327 4.02 -34.57 -11.69
C GLN A 327 3.99 -33.10 -11.25
N LEU A 328 4.52 -32.79 -10.06
CA LEU A 328 4.66 -31.40 -9.59
C LEU A 328 5.44 -30.51 -10.58
N LYS A 329 6.50 -31.03 -11.20
CA LYS A 329 7.24 -30.29 -12.24
C LYS A 329 6.40 -30.03 -13.49
N LEU A 330 5.57 -30.99 -13.92
CA LEU A 330 4.67 -30.81 -15.07
C LEU A 330 3.60 -29.76 -14.76
N ASP A 331 3.03 -29.80 -13.56
CA ASP A 331 2.02 -28.84 -13.11
C ASP A 331 2.61 -27.43 -13.03
N GLN A 332 3.83 -27.29 -12.48
CA GLN A 332 4.56 -26.02 -12.46
C GLN A 332 4.82 -25.50 -13.89
N MET A 333 5.26 -26.37 -14.81
CA MET A 333 5.50 -25.96 -16.20
C MET A 333 4.20 -25.52 -16.90
N ALA A 334 3.08 -26.18 -16.63
CA ALA A 334 1.78 -25.78 -17.17
C ALA A 334 1.35 -24.40 -16.62
N ALA A 335 1.51 -24.17 -15.33
CA ALA A 335 1.23 -22.88 -14.70
C ALA A 335 2.15 -21.76 -15.24
N ASP A 336 3.45 -22.03 -15.40
CA ASP A 336 4.41 -21.09 -15.98
C ASP A 336 4.08 -20.76 -17.44
N ALA A 337 3.65 -21.74 -18.22
CA ALA A 337 3.20 -21.53 -19.60
C ALA A 337 1.94 -20.65 -19.66
N ALA A 338 0.95 -20.89 -18.79
CA ALA A 338 -0.24 -20.05 -18.68
C ALA A 338 0.13 -18.60 -18.30
N LYS A 339 1.03 -18.43 -17.32
CA LYS A 339 1.53 -17.12 -16.90
C LYS A 339 2.30 -16.40 -18.01
N ALA A 340 3.05 -17.13 -18.84
CA ALA A 340 3.76 -16.58 -19.99
C ALA A 340 2.78 -16.04 -21.04
N VAL A 341 1.70 -16.78 -21.34
CA VAL A 341 0.63 -16.34 -22.25
C VAL A 341 -0.04 -15.07 -21.74
N ASP A 342 -0.34 -15.00 -20.44
CA ASP A 342 -0.90 -13.79 -19.83
C ASP A 342 0.08 -12.61 -19.85
N GLY A 343 1.37 -12.88 -19.67
CA GLY A 343 2.44 -11.90 -19.85
C GLY A 343 2.47 -11.32 -21.27
N GLN A 344 2.35 -12.18 -22.28
CA GLN A 344 2.29 -11.76 -23.69
C GLN A 344 1.05 -10.89 -23.96
N LYS A 345 -0.14 -11.32 -23.51
CA LYS A 345 -1.38 -10.52 -23.63
C LYS A 345 -1.23 -9.14 -22.96
N LYS A 346 -0.59 -9.07 -21.79
CA LYS A 346 -0.32 -7.79 -21.10
C LYS A 346 0.62 -6.91 -21.92
N LEU A 347 1.66 -7.49 -22.54
CA LEU A 347 2.60 -6.76 -23.40
C LEU A 347 1.90 -6.22 -24.65
N GLU A 348 1.10 -7.04 -25.33
CA GLU A 348 0.31 -6.63 -26.51
C GLU A 348 -0.64 -5.47 -26.17
N ARG A 349 -1.36 -5.55 -25.04
CA ARG A 349 -2.21 -4.45 -24.56
C ARG A 349 -1.40 -3.18 -24.30
N GLN A 350 -0.18 -3.28 -23.78
CA GLN A 350 0.69 -2.12 -23.57
C GLN A 350 1.19 -1.53 -24.90
N LEU A 351 1.54 -2.38 -25.87
CA LEU A 351 1.96 -1.95 -27.21
C LEU A 351 0.83 -1.25 -27.95
N GLN A 352 -0.38 -1.82 -27.95
CA GLN A 352 -1.58 -1.19 -28.52
C GLN A 352 -1.86 0.18 -27.90
N LYS A 353 -1.76 0.29 -26.56
CA LYS A 353 -1.92 1.58 -25.87
C LYS A 353 -0.85 2.60 -26.27
N LYS A 354 0.41 2.16 -26.47
CA LYS A 354 1.50 3.02 -26.96
C LYS A 354 1.26 3.46 -28.39
N GLU A 355 0.83 2.56 -29.28
CA GLU A 355 0.51 2.86 -30.68
C GLU A 355 -0.66 3.84 -30.79
N GLN A 356 -1.76 3.61 -30.06
CA GLN A 356 -2.89 4.54 -29.99
C GLN A 356 -2.46 5.91 -29.47
N SER A 357 -1.60 5.95 -28.44
CA SER A 357 -1.04 7.21 -27.94
C SER A 357 -0.16 7.90 -28.97
N ALA A 358 0.65 7.16 -29.73
CA ALA A 358 1.52 7.71 -30.77
C ALA A 358 0.70 8.25 -31.95
N LEU A 359 -0.34 7.53 -32.38
CA LEU A 359 -1.28 7.98 -33.41
C LEU A 359 -1.98 9.28 -32.99
N ARG A 360 -2.44 9.35 -31.74
CA ARG A 360 -3.05 10.57 -31.18
C ARG A 360 -2.08 11.74 -31.16
N MET A 361 -0.80 11.50 -30.82
CA MET A 361 0.22 12.55 -30.89
C MET A 361 0.50 13.00 -32.32
N GLU A 362 0.53 12.08 -33.29
CA GLU A 362 0.78 12.42 -34.69
C GLU A 362 -0.40 13.17 -35.34
N GLU A 363 -1.63 12.79 -34.99
CA GLU A 363 -2.83 13.55 -35.37
C GLU A 363 -2.84 14.95 -34.78
N THR A 364 -2.41 15.09 -33.51
CA THR A 364 -2.24 16.40 -32.87
C THR A 364 -1.14 17.23 -33.57
N ARG A 365 -0.04 16.58 -33.98
CA ARG A 365 1.08 17.20 -34.72
C ARG A 365 0.66 17.74 -36.09
N LYS A 366 -0.21 17.03 -36.82
CA LYS A 366 -0.73 17.51 -38.11
C LYS A 366 -1.52 18.82 -37.99
N ASN A 367 -2.07 19.08 -36.81
CA ASN A 367 -2.80 20.32 -36.50
C ASN A 367 -1.89 21.43 -35.92
N LEU A 368 -0.59 21.17 -35.73
CA LEU A 368 0.40 22.14 -35.25
C LEU A 368 1.15 22.76 -36.44
N VAL A 369 1.10 24.09 -36.55
CA VAL A 369 1.90 24.83 -37.54
C VAL A 369 3.36 24.83 -37.11
N THR A 370 4.21 24.09 -37.82
CA THR A 370 5.63 23.89 -37.48
C THR A 370 6.61 24.51 -38.47
N GLU A 371 6.12 25.07 -39.59
CA GLU A 371 6.96 25.71 -40.62
C GLU A 371 7.35 27.14 -40.22
N THR A 372 8.65 27.43 -40.22
CA THR A 372 9.25 28.70 -39.75
C THR A 372 8.75 29.92 -40.53
N GLU A 373 8.47 29.78 -41.84
CA GLU A 373 7.92 30.87 -42.64
C GLU A 373 6.46 31.19 -42.28
N LYS A 374 5.64 30.18 -41.98
CA LYS A 374 4.25 30.39 -41.52
C LYS A 374 4.20 30.98 -40.10
N ILE A 375 5.17 30.64 -39.26
CA ILE A 375 5.35 31.22 -37.92
C ILE A 375 5.69 32.71 -38.00
N ASN A 376 6.54 33.12 -38.95
CA ASN A 376 6.98 34.51 -39.10
C ASN A 376 5.90 35.45 -39.70
N VAL A 377 4.87 34.90 -40.35
CA VAL A 377 3.73 35.66 -40.90
C VAL A 377 2.61 35.84 -39.86
N LEU A 378 2.68 35.16 -38.71
CA LEU A 378 1.74 35.38 -37.60
C LEU A 378 1.99 36.75 -36.96
N LYS A 379 1.30 37.77 -37.48
CA LYS A 379 1.28 39.09 -36.82
C LYS A 379 0.45 38.99 -35.54
N ASN A 380 1.11 39.32 -34.43
CA ASN A 380 0.68 39.22 -33.04
C ASN A 380 -0.51 40.15 -32.65
N GLN A 381 -1.33 40.57 -33.62
CA GLN A 381 -2.49 41.45 -33.38
C GLN A 381 -3.74 40.67 -32.96
N ASP A 382 -3.88 39.40 -33.38
CA ASP A 382 -5.04 38.57 -33.02
C ASP A 382 -4.80 37.68 -31.76
N LEU A 383 -3.54 37.47 -31.34
CA LEU A 383 -3.22 36.88 -30.03
C LEU A 383 -3.55 37.84 -28.87
N MET A 384 -3.58 39.15 -29.15
CA MET A 384 -4.03 40.19 -28.21
C MET A 384 -5.56 40.22 -28.04
N LEU A 385 -6.32 39.62 -28.96
CA LEU A 385 -7.79 39.49 -28.88
C LEU A 385 -8.24 38.19 -28.18
N VAL A 386 -7.31 37.26 -27.95
CA VAL A 386 -7.57 36.10 -27.09
C VAL A 386 -7.22 36.53 -25.66
N PRO A 387 -8.19 36.61 -24.74
CA PRO A 387 -7.92 37.05 -23.39
C PRO A 387 -6.84 36.16 -22.75
N LEU A 388 -5.92 36.77 -21.99
CA LEU A 388 -4.85 36.02 -21.35
C LEU A 388 -5.43 34.95 -20.44
N LYS A 389 -4.72 33.83 -20.26
CA LYS A 389 -5.18 32.69 -19.44
C LYS A 389 -5.64 33.10 -18.03
N LYS A 390 -5.03 34.15 -17.47
CA LYS A 390 -5.41 34.73 -16.16
C LYS A 390 -6.81 35.36 -16.14
N ASP A 391 -7.30 35.82 -17.28
CA ASP A 391 -8.59 36.51 -17.45
C ASP A 391 -9.73 35.52 -17.81
N LEU A 392 -9.39 34.28 -18.18
CA LEU A 392 -10.34 33.21 -18.52
C LEU A 392 -10.44 32.22 -17.36
N LYS A 393 -11.42 32.42 -16.48
CA LYS A 393 -11.48 31.72 -15.19
C LYS A 393 -11.77 30.22 -15.25
N THR A 394 -12.35 29.70 -16.33
CA THR A 394 -12.74 28.28 -16.44
C THR A 394 -12.31 27.68 -17.78
N LYS A 395 -12.00 26.37 -17.78
CA LYS A 395 -11.51 25.66 -18.98
C LYS A 395 -12.52 25.63 -20.12
N ALA A 396 -13.82 25.53 -19.81
CA ALA A 396 -14.87 25.60 -20.83
C ALA A 396 -14.88 26.96 -21.56
N VAL A 397 -14.62 28.06 -20.85
CA VAL A 397 -14.55 29.41 -21.44
C VAL A 397 -13.25 29.58 -22.24
N MET A 398 -12.13 29.04 -21.75
CA MET A 398 -10.88 28.98 -22.53
C MET A 398 -11.05 28.21 -23.83
N VAL A 399 -11.62 27.00 -23.78
CA VAL A 399 -11.85 26.16 -24.97
C VAL A 399 -12.80 26.85 -25.94
N ARG A 400 -13.87 27.48 -25.45
CA ARG A 400 -14.83 28.21 -26.29
C ARG A 400 -14.19 29.42 -26.97
N GLU A 401 -13.36 30.19 -26.27
CA GLU A 401 -12.64 31.31 -26.87
C GLU A 401 -11.51 30.87 -27.82
N LEU A 402 -10.87 29.73 -27.53
CA LEU A 402 -9.90 29.13 -28.45
C LEU A 402 -10.58 28.65 -29.74
N ILE A 403 -11.72 27.97 -29.64
CA ILE A 403 -12.51 27.52 -30.80
C ILE A 403 -12.94 28.74 -31.63
N LYS A 404 -13.46 29.81 -30.99
CA LYS A 404 -13.78 31.06 -31.70
C LYS A 404 -12.56 31.71 -32.36
N ALA A 405 -11.40 31.68 -31.73
CA ALA A 405 -10.16 32.20 -32.30
C ALA A 405 -9.74 31.40 -33.54
N VAL A 406 -9.80 30.07 -33.47
CA VAL A 406 -9.52 29.16 -34.59
C VAL A 406 -10.53 29.35 -35.72
N SER A 407 -11.83 29.44 -35.44
CA SER A 407 -12.86 29.69 -36.45
C SER A 407 -12.72 31.06 -37.12
N ARG A 408 -12.30 32.10 -36.39
CA ARG A 408 -12.01 33.43 -36.97
C ARG A 408 -10.81 33.36 -37.92
N TYR A 409 -9.77 32.62 -37.53
CA TYR A 409 -8.59 32.42 -38.37
C TYR A 409 -8.93 31.64 -39.65
N GLN A 410 -9.69 30.55 -39.55
CA GLN A 410 -10.12 29.75 -40.70
C GLN A 410 -11.02 30.53 -41.68
N LYS A 411 -11.96 31.34 -41.18
CA LYS A 411 -12.80 32.21 -42.03
C LYS A 411 -11.98 33.25 -42.81
N ARG A 412 -10.90 33.78 -42.22
CA ARG A 412 -9.99 34.74 -42.90
C ARG A 412 -9.08 34.07 -43.93
N GLN A 413 -8.58 32.87 -43.65
CA GLN A 413 -7.83 32.05 -44.63
C GLN A 413 -8.68 31.80 -45.89
N LEU A 414 -9.95 31.43 -45.70
CA LEU A 414 -10.89 31.23 -46.80
C LEU A 414 -11.24 32.53 -47.55
N ALA A 415 -11.39 33.64 -46.84
CA ALA A 415 -11.64 34.95 -47.44
C ALA A 415 -10.42 35.51 -48.21
N GLY A 416 -9.20 35.24 -47.75
CA GLY A 416 -7.95 35.63 -48.43
C GLY A 416 -7.63 34.82 -49.69
N LEU A 417 -8.26 33.64 -49.84
CA LEU A 417 -8.13 32.78 -51.02
C LEU A 417 -9.23 33.03 -52.09
N GLY A 418 -10.10 34.04 -51.89
CA GLY A 418 -11.13 34.42 -52.87
C GLY A 418 -12.26 33.40 -53.04
N VAL A 419 -12.45 32.47 -52.11
CA VAL A 419 -13.52 31.46 -52.17
C VAL A 419 -14.71 31.93 -51.34
N GLY A 420 -15.83 32.22 -52.02
CA GLY A 420 -17.09 32.60 -51.37
C GLY A 420 -17.60 31.52 -50.43
N VAL A 421 -17.87 31.89 -49.18
CA VAL A 421 -18.38 30.97 -48.15
C VAL A 421 -19.83 30.60 -48.46
N LYS A 422 -20.07 29.36 -48.89
CA LYS A 422 -21.34 28.66 -48.63
C LYS A 422 -21.18 27.80 -47.37
N ALA A 423 -22.18 27.92 -46.51
CA ALA A 423 -22.21 27.46 -45.12
C ALA A 423 -21.78 26.01 -44.92
N VAL A 424 -21.04 25.77 -43.83
CA VAL A 424 -21.18 24.57 -43.00
C VAL A 424 -21.24 25.03 -41.55
N LEU A 425 -22.34 25.67 -41.19
CA LEU A 425 -22.86 25.55 -39.83
C LEU A 425 -23.75 24.31 -39.88
N ARG A 426 -23.26 23.19 -39.35
CA ARG A 426 -24.16 22.21 -38.73
C ARG A 426 -24.29 22.66 -37.29
N GLU A 427 -25.44 23.27 -37.02
CA GLU A 427 -26.03 23.31 -35.68
C GLU A 427 -26.23 21.87 -35.19
N ASP A 428 -26.04 21.71 -33.89
CA ASP A 428 -26.58 20.67 -33.02
C ASP A 428 -26.40 19.21 -33.47
N SER A 429 -25.38 18.58 -32.89
CA SER A 429 -25.52 17.21 -32.41
C SER A 429 -25.26 17.23 -30.91
N GLU A 430 -26.29 16.96 -30.14
CA GLU A 430 -26.24 16.57 -28.74
C GLU A 430 -25.04 15.65 -28.52
N ILE A 431 -24.18 15.99 -27.56
CA ILE A 431 -23.25 15.02 -27.01
C ILE A 431 -24.11 14.15 -26.13
N GLU A 432 -24.63 13.07 -26.72
CA GLU A 432 -25.18 11.95 -25.96
C GLU A 432 -24.13 11.48 -24.96
N ASP A 433 -24.65 11.30 -23.75
CA ASP A 433 -23.98 10.83 -22.56
C ASP A 433 -23.67 9.34 -22.76
N ASP A 434 -22.57 9.04 -23.48
CA ASP A 434 -22.02 7.67 -23.53
C ASP A 434 -21.44 7.33 -22.16
N ARG A 435 -22.33 6.86 -21.29
CA ARG A 435 -22.00 6.05 -20.13
C ARG A 435 -21.18 4.86 -20.61
N PHE A 436 -19.87 4.95 -20.42
CA PHE A 436 -19.03 3.77 -20.36
C PHE A 436 -19.40 3.01 -19.07
N ASP A 437 -20.37 2.12 -19.18
CA ASP A 437 -20.56 1.04 -18.21
C ASP A 437 -19.30 0.16 -18.27
N TYR A 438 -18.45 0.30 -17.25
CA TYR A 438 -17.52 -0.77 -16.92
C TYR A 438 -18.33 -1.85 -16.22
N GLU A 439 -18.75 -2.86 -16.96
CA GLU A 439 -19.08 -4.16 -16.39
C GLU A 439 -17.86 -4.63 -15.58
N SER A 440 -18.06 -4.68 -14.26
CA SER A 440 -17.16 -5.31 -13.32
C SER A 440 -17.25 -6.82 -13.50
N ASP A 441 -16.35 -7.37 -14.32
CA ASP A 441 -16.02 -8.80 -14.25
C ASP A 441 -15.32 -9.07 -12.91
N HIS A 442 -16.13 -9.29 -11.87
CA HIS A 442 -15.78 -10.15 -10.75
C HIS A 442 -15.99 -11.59 -11.22
N ASN A 443 -14.92 -12.21 -11.67
CA ASN A 443 -14.75 -13.66 -11.62
C ASN A 443 -13.27 -13.96 -11.52
N GLY A 444 -12.91 -14.74 -10.51
CA GLY A 444 -11.55 -15.20 -10.32
C GLY A 444 -11.29 -15.68 -8.90
N ASP A 445 -12.06 -16.68 -8.49
CA ASP A 445 -11.59 -17.87 -7.80
C ASP A 445 -10.08 -17.89 -7.51
N LEU A 446 -9.74 -17.90 -6.22
CA LEU A 446 -8.45 -18.36 -5.74
C LEU A 446 -8.67 -19.68 -5.00
N ILE A 447 -8.13 -20.73 -5.62
CA ILE A 447 -7.78 -22.02 -5.02
C ILE A 447 -6.65 -21.80 -4.01
#